data_AF-A0A060CHW2-F1
#
_entry.id   AF-A0A060CHW2-F1
#
_cell.length_a   1.000
_cell.length_b   1.000
_cell.length_c   1.000
_cell.angle_alpha   90.00
_cell.angle_beta   90.00
_cell.angle_gamma   90.00
#
_symmetry.space_group_name_H-M   'P 1'
#
loop_
_entity.id
_entity.type
_entity.pdbx_description
1 polymer ?
#
loop_
_entity_poly.entity_id
_entity_poly.type
_entity_poly.pdbx_seq_one_letter_code
_entity_poly.pdbx_strand_id
1 'polypeptide(L)' 'QNVIPGVTNTILSKFVNRIALGYREAAGRFKNKDVLVYTGNPVRQDILTVSREEDGVL' A
#
# COMPACT_ATOMS: atom_id res chain seq x y z
N GLN A 1 3.77 8.55 5.96
CA GLN A 1 5.19 8.71 5.54
C GLN A 1 5.93 7.38 5.31
N ASN A 2 5.49 6.24 5.87
CA ASN A 2 6.17 4.93 5.68
C ASN A 2 5.68 4.13 4.46
N VAL A 3 5.47 4.79 3.34
CA VAL A 3 4.98 4.12 2.11
C VAL A 3 6.11 3.78 1.15
N ILE A 4 7.25 4.47 1.26
CA ILE A 4 8.40 4.26 0.36
C ILE A 4 9.29 3.13 0.92
N PRO A 5 9.51 2.04 0.16
CA PRO A 5 10.41 0.96 0.59
C PRO A 5 11.85 1.45 0.77
N GLY A 6 12.42 1.13 1.93
CA GLY A 6 13.81 1.46 2.30
C GLY A 6 14.76 0.27 2.25
N VAL A 7 15.98 0.46 2.78
CA VAL A 7 17.04 -0.57 2.79
C VAL A 7 16.57 -1.85 3.48
N THR A 8 15.84 -1.73 4.59
CA THR A 8 15.28 -2.89 5.31
C THR A 8 14.35 -3.72 4.43
N ASN A 9 13.43 -3.08 3.70
CA ASN A 9 12.53 -3.78 2.78
C ASN A 9 13.31 -4.48 1.66
N THR A 10 14.35 -3.84 1.14
CA THR A 10 15.21 -4.42 0.10
C THR A 10 15.96 -5.65 0.61
N ILE A 11 16.49 -5.62 1.84
CA ILE A 11 17.16 -6.78 2.43
C ILE A 11 16.16 -7.93 2.64
N LEU A 12 15.02 -7.64 3.27
CA LEU A 12 14.00 -8.63 3.56
C LEU A 12 13.36 -9.23 2.29
N SER A 13 13.35 -8.49 1.17
CA SER A 13 12.81 -8.97 -0.11
C SER A 13 13.45 -10.26 -0.63
N LYS A 14 14.66 -10.60 -0.14
CA LYS A 14 15.38 -11.83 -0.51
C LYS A 14 14.86 -13.07 0.20
N PHE A 15 14.08 -12.92 1.28
CA PHE A 15 13.70 -14.03 2.17
C PHE A 15 12.20 -14.33 2.16
N VAL A 16 11.38 -13.49 1.52
CA VAL A 16 9.92 -13.62 1.51
C VAL A 16 9.42 -14.24 0.22
N ASN A 17 8.29 -14.93 0.28
CA ASN A 17 7.67 -15.52 -0.91
C ASN A 17 6.89 -14.49 -1.74
N ARG A 18 6.35 -13.45 -1.09
CA ARG A 18 5.51 -12.42 -1.71
C ARG A 18 5.73 -11.06 -1.04
N ILE A 19 5.54 -9.98 -1.80
CA ILE A 19 5.58 -8.59 -1.34
C ILE A 19 4.33 -7.89 -1.84
N ALA A 20 3.46 -7.46 -0.93
CA ALA A 20 2.26 -6.70 -1.26
C ALA A 20 2.60 -5.22 -1.52
N LEU A 21 2.20 -4.69 -2.66
CA LEU A 21 2.44 -3.32 -3.07
C LEU A 21 1.16 -2.50 -2.95
N GLY A 22 1.23 -1.39 -2.22
CA GLY A 22 0.15 -0.42 -2.09
C GLY A 22 -0.04 0.47 -3.32
N TYR A 23 1.00 0.65 -4.12
CA TYR A 23 1.03 1.47 -5.34
C TYR A 23 2.02 0.84 -6.34
N ARG A 24 1.80 1.03 -7.65
CA ARG A 24 2.51 0.28 -8.70
C ARG A 24 3.98 0.70 -8.81
N GLU A 25 4.25 1.97 -8.56
CA GLU A 25 5.55 2.62 -8.66
C GLU A 25 6.55 2.04 -7.64
N ALA A 26 6.07 1.48 -6.53
CA ALA A 26 6.90 0.79 -5.53
C ALA A 26 7.68 -0.39 -6.13
N ALA A 27 7.15 -1.00 -7.19
CA ALA A 27 7.78 -2.14 -7.84
C ALA A 27 9.21 -1.82 -8.30
N GLY A 28 9.50 -0.57 -8.70
CA GLY A 28 10.82 -0.13 -9.15
C GLY A 28 11.94 -0.33 -8.12
N ARG A 29 11.62 -0.43 -6.83
CA ARG A 29 12.60 -0.58 -5.73
C ARG A 29 13.10 -2.01 -5.53
N PHE A 30 12.39 -3.01 -6.04
CA PHE A 30 12.72 -4.42 -5.83
C PHE A 30 13.28 -5.04 -7.11
N LYS A 31 14.36 -5.82 -6.99
CA LYS A 31 15.00 -6.47 -8.14
C LYS A 31 14.17 -7.64 -8.67
N ASN A 32 13.70 -8.51 -7.77
CA ASN A 32 12.85 -9.64 -8.12
C ASN A 32 11.41 -9.18 -8.28
N LYS A 33 10.87 -9.26 -9.50
CA LYS A 33 9.49 -8.85 -9.80
C LYS A 33 8.46 -9.96 -9.58
N ASP A 34 8.90 -11.22 -9.61
CA ASP A 34 8.01 -12.40 -9.56
C ASP A 34 7.33 -12.58 -8.21
N VAL A 35 7.91 -11.99 -7.16
CA VAL A 35 7.36 -12.00 -5.80
C VAL A 35 6.44 -10.81 -5.52
N LEU A 36 6.29 -9.86 -6.45
CA LEU A 36 5.51 -8.64 -6.22
C LEU A 36 4.03 -8.87 -6.54
N VAL A 37 3.15 -8.45 -5.63
CA VAL A 37 1.70 -8.53 -5.80
C VAL A 37 1.11 -7.14 -5.54
N TYR A 38 0.42 -6.58 -6.53
CA TYR A 38 -0.28 -5.31 -6.35
C TYR A 38 -1.62 -5.53 -5.68
N THR A 39 -1.78 -5.01 -4.46
CA THR A 39 -3.00 -5.14 -3.65
C THR A 39 -3.74 -3.82 -3.47
N GLY A 40 -3.06 -2.69 -3.71
CA GLY A 40 -3.55 -1.38 -3.29
C GLY A 40 -3.28 -1.13 -1.81
N ASN A 41 -3.41 0.14 -1.39
CA ASN A 41 -3.28 0.52 0.01
C ASN A 41 -4.66 0.44 0.66
N PRO A 42 -4.85 -0.34 1.74
CA PRO A 42 -6.15 -0.46 2.39
C PRO A 42 -6.63 0.90 2.90
N VAL A 43 -7.91 1.18 2.64
CA VAL A 43 -8.62 2.32 3.22
C VAL A 43 -9.21 1.88 4.55
N ARG A 44 -9.27 2.76 5.55
CA ARG A 44 -9.93 2.46 6.81
C ARG A 44 -11.44 2.29 6.57
N GLN A 45 -12.04 1.25 7.13
CA GLN A 45 -13.47 0.99 6.90
C GLN A 45 -14.37 2.10 7.42
N ASP A 46 -13.99 2.74 8.53
CA ASP A 46 -14.73 3.88 9.08
C ASP A 46 -14.83 5.05 8.10
N ILE A 47 -13.87 5.19 7.17
CA ILE A 47 -13.90 6.20 6.10
C ILE A 47 -14.91 5.81 5.02
N LEU A 48 -15.06 4.50 4.73
CA LEU A 48 -16.03 4.01 3.75
C LEU A 48 -17.48 4.09 4.26
N THR A 49 -17.67 4.15 5.57
CA THR A 49 -18.99 4.24 6.22
C THR A 49 -19.45 5.67 6.50
N VAL A 50 -18.65 6.70 6.18
CA VAL A 50 -19.09 8.09 6.31
C VAL A 50 -20.05 8.41 5.16
N SER A 51 -21.35 8.40 5.45
CA SER A 51 -22.35 9.09 4.64
C SER A 51 -22.09 10.59 4.76
N ARG A 52 -21.99 11.31 3.64
CA ARG A 52 -22.09 12.76 3.64
C ARG A 52 -23.54 13.10 3.98
N GLU A 53 -23.88 13.19 5.27
CA GLU A 53 -25.01 14.03 5.63
C GLU A 53 -24.58 15.45 5.30
N GLU A 54 -25.30 16.05 4.36
CA GLU A 54 -25.17 17.46 4.01
C GLU A 54 -25.21 18.25 5.32
N ASP A 55 -24.18 19.06 5.57
CA ASP A 55 -24.25 20.17 6.52
C ASP A 55 -25.26 21.19 5.98
N GLY A 56 -26.55 20.82 6.02
CA GLY A 56 -27.68 21.70 5.85
C GLY A 56 -27.90 22.43 7.16
N VAL A 57 -27.08 23.44 7.42
CA VAL A 57 -27.40 24.45 8.43
C VAL A 57 -28.22 25.53 7.71
N LEU A 58 -29.53 25.50 7.99
CA LEU A 58 -30.47 26.62 7.77
C LEU A 58 -30.04 27.85 8.56
#